data_AF-A0AAJ4B0L7-F1
#
_entry.id   AF-A0AAJ4B0L7-F1
#
_cell.length_a   1.000
_cell.length_b   1.000
_cell.length_c   1.000
_cell.angle_alpha   90.00
_cell.angle_beta   90.00
_cell.angle_gamma   90.00
#
_symmetry.space_group_name_H-M   'P 1'
#
loop_
_entity.id
_entity.type
_entity.pdbx_description
1 polymer ?
#
loop_
_entity_poly.entity_id
_entity_poly.type
_entity_poly.pdbx_seq_one_letter_code
_entity_poly.pdbx_strand_id
1 'polypeptide(L)'
;MNSHRSRNSKAAGFTLIELVVVIIILGILAVVAMPKFINISEDAHVSTVKGTGGAFKSGINLAHSVWAVRVGSGPADDLPTFGDNESGEMDFNDNGWPAQHWGTADSEGDSPQLDNTDDCISVWQTIFAGDEPTVSNDISNETDYVAVYNSDNSCTYTYSANTNLSITYDSLDGSVTIDADPT
;
A
#
# COMPACT_ATOMS: atom_id res chain seq x y z
N MET A 1 22.63 -71.15 -20.55
CA MET A 1 23.74 -70.52 -19.81
C MET A 1 23.86 -69.07 -20.25
N ASN A 2 23.31 -68.10 -19.51
CA ASN A 2 23.59 -66.68 -19.71
C ASN A 2 24.11 -66.10 -18.40
N SER A 3 25.37 -65.69 -18.40
CA SER A 3 26.07 -65.20 -17.21
C SER A 3 25.67 -63.74 -16.95
N HIS A 4 25.05 -63.49 -15.80
CA HIS A 4 24.84 -62.14 -15.27
C HIS A 4 26.17 -61.62 -14.73
N ARG A 5 26.77 -60.63 -15.41
CA ARG A 5 27.94 -59.88 -14.91
C ARG A 5 27.44 -58.70 -14.08
N SER A 6 27.54 -58.81 -12.75
CA SER A 6 27.31 -57.69 -11.84
C SER A 6 28.41 -56.63 -12.03
N ARG A 7 28.03 -55.40 -12.38
CA ARG A 7 28.92 -54.23 -12.38
C ARG A 7 28.89 -53.63 -10.98
N ASN A 8 29.97 -53.81 -10.21
CA ASN A 8 30.21 -53.05 -8.99
C ASN A 8 30.43 -51.57 -9.36
N SER A 9 29.43 -50.72 -9.11
CA SER A 9 29.55 -49.28 -9.06
C SER A 9 30.34 -48.92 -7.80
N LYS A 10 31.59 -48.48 -7.96
CA LYS A 10 32.34 -47.87 -6.84
C LYS A 10 31.61 -46.60 -6.45
N ALA A 11 31.00 -46.57 -5.26
CA ALA A 11 30.53 -45.32 -4.67
C ALA A 11 31.78 -44.48 -4.35
N ALA A 12 32.03 -43.45 -5.18
CA ALA A 12 33.03 -42.44 -4.86
C ALA A 12 32.45 -41.57 -3.73
N GLY A 13 33.04 -41.67 -2.53
CA GLY A 13 32.69 -40.79 -1.42
C GLY A 13 33.23 -39.39 -1.67
N PHE A 14 32.49 -38.37 -1.22
CA PHE A 14 32.94 -36.98 -1.20
C PHE A 14 34.14 -36.83 -0.25
N THR A 15 35.14 -36.01 -0.61
CA THR A 15 36.30 -35.80 0.26
C THR A 15 36.00 -34.71 1.31
N LEU A 16 36.59 -34.83 2.50
CA LEU A 16 36.41 -33.82 3.56
C LEU A 16 36.89 -32.43 3.11
N ILE A 17 37.96 -32.36 2.32
CA ILE A 17 38.50 -31.10 1.82
C ILE A 17 37.55 -30.40 0.86
N GLU A 18 36.82 -31.17 0.05
CA GLU A 18 35.84 -30.64 -0.91
C GLU A 18 34.64 -30.03 -0.18
N LEU A 19 34.20 -30.63 0.93
CA LEU A 19 33.17 -30.05 1.77
C LEU A 19 33.66 -28.78 2.49
N VAL A 20 34.90 -28.78 2.99
CA VAL A 20 35.50 -27.61 3.66
C VAL A 20 35.66 -26.44 2.70
N VAL A 21 36.11 -26.66 1.46
CA VAL A 21 36.28 -25.57 0.50
C VAL A 21 34.93 -24.95 0.11
N VAL A 22 33.87 -25.77 0.01
CA VAL A 22 32.52 -25.29 -0.31
C VAL A 22 32.00 -24.36 0.78
N ILE A 23 32.08 -24.73 2.06
CA ILE A 23 31.61 -23.87 3.14
C ILE A 23 32.43 -22.58 3.26
N ILE A 24 33.74 -22.60 2.94
CA ILE A 24 34.59 -21.41 2.91
C ILE A 24 34.13 -20.46 1.79
N ILE A 25 33.91 -20.99 0.58
CA ILE A 25 33.44 -20.19 -0.56
C ILE A 25 32.06 -19.59 -0.25
N LEU A 26 31.13 -20.39 0.28
CA LEU A 26 29.81 -19.91 0.68
C LEU A 26 29.90 -18.82 1.77
N GLY A 27 30.82 -18.96 2.73
CA GLY A 27 31.07 -17.96 3.75
C GLY A 27 31.52 -16.61 3.18
N ILE A 28 32.47 -16.62 2.24
CA ILE A 28 32.95 -15.38 1.59
C ILE A 28 31.83 -14.72 0.78
N LEU A 29 31.08 -15.50 0.00
CA LEU A 29 29.96 -14.98 -0.80
C LEU A 29 28.86 -14.35 0.08
N ALA A 30 28.56 -14.98 1.23
CA ALA A 30 27.56 -14.45 2.15
C ALA A 30 27.94 -13.08 2.72
N VAL A 31 29.20 -12.89 3.13
CA VAL A 31 29.68 -11.62 3.72
C VAL A 31 29.60 -10.48 2.71
N VAL A 32 29.91 -10.72 1.43
CA VAL A 32 29.85 -9.69 0.38
C VAL A 32 28.41 -9.37 -0.05
N ALA A 33 27.51 -10.37 -0.05
CA ALA A 33 26.14 -10.20 -0.52
C ALA A 33 25.20 -9.58 0.53
N MET A 34 25.41 -9.86 1.82
CA MET A 34 24.49 -9.46 2.90
C MET A 34 24.21 -7.95 2.97
N PRO A 35 25.22 -7.04 2.90
CA PRO A 35 24.95 -5.60 2.99
C PRO A 35 24.09 -5.09 1.82
N LYS A 36 24.30 -5.61 0.61
CA LYS A 36 23.52 -5.24 -0.56
C LYS A 36 22.07 -5.72 -0.46
N PHE A 37 21.85 -6.90 0.13
CA PHE A 37 20.51 -7.46 0.30
C PHE A 37 19.64 -6.59 1.23
N ILE A 38 20.23 -6.08 2.32
CA ILE A 38 19.52 -5.19 3.25
C ILE A 38 19.03 -3.92 2.55
N ASN A 39 19.91 -3.24 1.79
CA ASN A 39 19.55 -2.01 1.08
C ASN A 39 18.46 -2.24 0.02
N ILE A 40 18.47 -3.39 -0.67
CA ILE A 40 17.46 -3.69 -1.70
C ILE A 40 16.06 -3.85 -1.07
N SER A 41 15.97 -4.46 0.12
CA SER A 41 14.70 -4.61 0.80
C SER A 41 14.10 -3.25 1.20
N GLU A 42 14.93 -2.34 1.68
CA GLU A 42 14.53 -0.97 2.03
C GLU A 42 14.10 -0.17 0.79
N ASP A 43 14.90 -0.20 -0.27
CA ASP A 43 14.58 0.41 -1.56
C ASP A 43 13.27 -0.14 -2.15
N ALA A 44 12.98 -1.43 -1.93
CA ALA A 44 11.73 -2.06 -2.36
C ALA A 44 10.53 -1.50 -1.62
N HIS A 45 10.58 -1.37 -0.29
CA HIS A 45 9.51 -0.75 0.49
C HIS A 45 9.27 0.71 0.08
N VAL A 46 10.34 1.50 -0.07
CA VAL A 46 10.27 2.89 -0.56
C VAL A 46 9.61 2.96 -1.94
N SER A 47 9.96 2.03 -2.85
CA SER A 47 9.38 1.98 -4.19
C SER A 47 7.90 1.61 -4.18
N THR A 48 7.49 0.67 -3.31
CA THR A 48 6.08 0.29 -3.11
C THR A 48 5.27 1.50 -2.65
N VAL A 49 5.69 2.19 -1.59
CA VAL A 49 4.94 3.33 -1.04
C VAL A 49 4.87 4.49 -2.02
N LYS A 50 5.95 4.77 -2.77
CA LYS A 50 5.91 5.76 -3.87
C LYS A 50 4.94 5.39 -4.98
N GLY A 51 4.88 4.11 -5.34
CA GLY A 51 3.93 3.59 -6.33
C GLY A 51 2.49 3.74 -5.86
N THR A 52 2.18 3.24 -4.67
CA THR A 52 0.84 3.33 -4.06
C THR A 52 0.42 4.78 -3.86
N GLY A 53 1.27 5.63 -3.29
CA GLY A 53 0.97 7.04 -3.07
C GLY A 53 0.76 7.80 -4.37
N GLY A 54 1.50 7.47 -5.43
CA GLY A 54 1.29 8.04 -6.76
C GLY A 54 -0.04 7.62 -7.39
N ALA A 55 -0.44 6.36 -7.22
CA ALA A 55 -1.75 5.86 -7.65
C ALA A 55 -2.88 6.52 -6.86
N PHE A 56 -2.76 6.58 -5.54
CA PHE A 56 -3.73 7.23 -4.65
C PHE A 56 -3.93 8.71 -5.02
N LYS A 57 -2.82 9.46 -5.17
CA LYS A 57 -2.85 10.86 -5.65
C LYS A 57 -3.55 11.01 -7.01
N SER A 58 -3.32 10.08 -7.92
CA SER A 58 -3.97 10.10 -9.23
C SER A 58 -5.47 9.85 -9.11
N GLY A 59 -5.88 8.93 -8.23
CA GLY A 59 -7.28 8.68 -7.89
C GLY A 59 -7.99 9.90 -7.30
N ILE A 60 -7.39 10.55 -6.29
CA ILE A 60 -7.93 11.79 -5.70
C ILE A 60 -8.15 12.88 -6.75
N ASN A 61 -7.16 13.11 -7.62
CA ASN A 61 -7.27 14.11 -8.69
C ASN A 61 -8.34 13.74 -9.73
N LEU A 62 -8.51 12.45 -10.03
CA LEU A 62 -9.56 11.98 -10.92
C LEU A 62 -10.93 12.19 -10.29
N ALA A 63 -11.11 11.85 -9.01
CA ALA A 63 -12.33 12.08 -8.26
C ALA A 63 -12.72 13.57 -8.28
N HIS A 64 -11.78 14.46 -7.93
CA HIS A 64 -11.99 15.91 -8.02
C HIS A 64 -12.38 16.37 -9.43
N SER A 65 -11.78 15.79 -10.47
CA SER A 65 -12.12 16.10 -11.86
C SER A 65 -13.56 15.67 -12.22
N VAL A 66 -14.02 14.53 -11.69
CA VAL A 66 -15.41 14.08 -11.86
C VAL A 66 -16.37 15.05 -11.17
N TRP A 67 -16.08 15.44 -9.92
CA TRP A 67 -16.85 16.45 -9.20
C TRP A 67 -16.90 17.78 -9.97
N ALA A 68 -15.76 18.27 -10.47
CA ALA A 68 -15.69 19.55 -11.18
C ALA A 68 -16.54 19.56 -12.46
N VAL A 69 -16.71 18.41 -13.12
CA VAL A 69 -17.52 18.29 -14.34
C VAL A 69 -18.99 18.06 -14.03
N ARG A 70 -19.32 17.23 -13.03
CA ARG A 70 -20.70 16.82 -12.73
C ARG A 70 -21.43 17.79 -11.80
N VAL A 71 -20.71 18.38 -10.85
CA VAL A 71 -21.24 19.21 -9.76
C VAL A 71 -20.81 20.67 -9.97
N GLY A 72 -19.51 20.88 -10.16
CA GLY A 72 -18.90 22.18 -10.45
C GLY A 72 -18.61 23.06 -9.23
N SER A 73 -19.46 23.06 -8.20
CA SER A 73 -19.22 23.80 -6.95
C SER A 73 -20.08 23.30 -5.79
N GLY A 74 -19.56 23.42 -4.56
CA GLY A 74 -20.25 22.97 -3.35
C GLY A 74 -20.09 21.47 -3.10
N PRO A 75 -20.70 20.96 -2.02
CA PRO A 75 -20.59 19.56 -1.64
C PRO A 75 -21.39 18.69 -2.58
N ALA A 76 -21.06 17.39 -2.60
CA ALA A 76 -21.84 16.39 -3.33
C ALA A 76 -21.81 15.07 -2.59
N ASP A 77 -22.99 14.49 -2.42
CA ASP A 77 -23.18 13.19 -1.78
C ASP A 77 -23.44 12.13 -2.84
N ASP A 78 -22.95 10.92 -2.58
CA ASP A 78 -23.13 9.71 -3.38
C ASP A 78 -22.81 9.91 -4.87
N LEU A 79 -21.78 10.72 -5.19
CA LEU A 79 -21.46 11.03 -6.59
C LEU A 79 -20.83 9.80 -7.27
N PRO A 80 -21.41 9.25 -8.36
CA PRO A 80 -20.85 8.09 -9.05
C PRO A 80 -19.51 8.45 -9.71
N THR A 81 -18.42 8.10 -9.04
CA THR A 81 -17.06 8.57 -9.36
C THR A 81 -16.25 7.49 -10.06
N PHE A 82 -16.29 6.26 -9.54
CA PHE A 82 -15.57 5.10 -10.08
C PHE A 82 -16.52 3.98 -10.52
N GLY A 83 -17.53 4.35 -11.31
CA GLY A 83 -18.56 3.45 -11.81
C GLY A 83 -19.96 3.88 -11.37
N ASP A 84 -20.96 3.08 -11.75
CA ASP A 84 -22.38 3.36 -11.48
C ASP A 84 -22.95 2.49 -10.35
N ASN A 85 -22.08 1.82 -9.59
CA ASN A 85 -22.45 1.02 -8.43
C ASN A 85 -22.13 1.78 -7.15
N GLU A 86 -22.84 1.45 -6.06
CA GLU A 86 -22.68 2.07 -4.74
C GLU A 86 -21.22 2.14 -4.28
N SER A 87 -20.43 1.06 -4.43
CA SER A 87 -19.01 1.04 -4.03
C SER A 87 -18.08 2.00 -4.80
N GLY A 88 -18.55 2.60 -5.90
CA GLY A 88 -17.83 3.61 -6.67
C GLY A 88 -18.31 5.04 -6.43
N GLU A 89 -19.30 5.22 -5.56
CA GLU A 89 -19.81 6.51 -5.14
C GLU A 89 -18.87 7.15 -4.12
N MET A 90 -18.79 8.47 -4.12
CA MET A 90 -17.85 9.21 -3.28
C MET A 90 -18.49 10.53 -2.87
N ASP A 91 -18.28 10.90 -1.61
CA ASP A 91 -18.76 12.16 -1.07
C ASP A 91 -17.66 13.21 -1.14
N PHE A 92 -18.05 14.42 -1.49
CA PHE A 92 -17.16 15.55 -1.71
C PHE A 92 -17.54 16.70 -0.79
N ASN A 93 -16.54 17.28 -0.14
CA ASN A 93 -16.72 18.48 0.67
C ASN A 93 -16.98 19.73 -0.19
N ASP A 94 -17.18 20.88 0.46
CA ASP A 94 -17.42 22.17 -0.20
C ASP A 94 -16.35 22.59 -1.23
N ASN A 95 -15.12 22.12 -1.04
CA ASN A 95 -13.98 22.40 -1.93
C ASN A 95 -13.88 21.40 -3.09
N GLY A 96 -14.78 20.41 -3.15
CA GLY A 96 -14.82 19.40 -4.19
C GLY A 96 -13.79 18.30 -4.04
N TRP A 97 -13.28 18.09 -2.83
CA TRP A 97 -12.32 17.02 -2.54
C TRP A 97 -13.00 15.84 -1.86
N PRO A 98 -12.57 14.60 -2.18
CA PRO A 98 -13.08 13.40 -1.52
C PRO A 98 -13.01 13.51 0.00
N ALA A 99 -14.14 13.32 0.66
CA ALA A 99 -14.27 13.41 2.11
C ALA A 99 -14.45 12.03 2.73
N GLN A 100 -15.35 11.22 2.15
CA GLN A 100 -15.70 9.89 2.64
C GLN A 100 -16.39 9.07 1.54
N HIS A 101 -16.69 7.82 1.85
CA HIS A 101 -17.65 6.99 1.13
C HIS A 101 -18.49 6.22 2.16
N TRP A 102 -19.80 6.49 2.19
CA TRP A 102 -20.75 5.79 3.06
C TRP A 102 -20.41 5.88 4.57
N GLY A 103 -20.53 7.07 5.14
CA GLY A 103 -20.58 7.30 6.58
C GLY A 103 -22.01 7.58 7.04
N THR A 104 -22.34 7.22 8.29
CA THR A 104 -23.59 7.60 8.93
C THR A 104 -23.77 9.10 8.78
N ALA A 105 -24.79 9.52 8.01
CA ALA A 105 -25.11 10.91 7.70
C ALA A 105 -24.49 11.85 8.74
N ASP A 106 -23.45 12.58 8.34
CA ASP A 106 -23.10 13.84 8.99
C ASP A 106 -24.42 14.51 9.33
N SER A 107 -24.61 14.86 10.60
CA SER A 107 -25.91 15.26 11.18
C SER A 107 -26.77 15.95 10.13
N GLU A 108 -27.88 15.32 9.70
CA GLU A 108 -28.60 15.70 8.46
C GLU A 108 -28.53 17.20 8.16
N GLY A 109 -27.75 17.59 7.15
CA GLY A 109 -27.55 18.99 6.74
C GLY A 109 -26.13 19.54 6.86
N ASP A 110 -25.18 18.80 7.42
CA ASP A 110 -23.75 19.14 7.35
C ASP A 110 -23.13 18.66 6.02
N SER A 111 -22.15 19.40 5.51
CA SER A 111 -21.43 19.05 4.28
C SER A 111 -20.43 17.91 4.56
N PRO A 112 -20.22 16.96 3.64
CA PRO A 112 -19.32 15.83 3.86
C PRO A 112 -17.96 16.27 4.37
N GLN A 113 -17.50 15.66 5.46
CA GLN A 113 -16.19 15.94 6.03
C GLN A 113 -15.36 14.66 6.13
N LEU A 114 -14.06 14.85 6.16
CA LEU A 114 -13.10 13.82 6.53
C LEU A 114 -12.75 14.12 7.99
N ASP A 115 -13.48 13.54 8.93
CA ASP A 115 -13.43 13.95 10.34
C ASP A 115 -13.17 12.80 11.32
N ASN A 116 -13.05 11.59 10.79
CA ASN A 116 -12.75 10.40 11.56
C ASN A 116 -11.95 9.37 10.74
N THR A 117 -11.52 8.28 11.39
CA THR A 117 -10.71 7.24 10.74
C THR A 117 -11.50 6.38 9.75
N ASP A 118 -12.81 6.22 9.94
CA ASP A 118 -13.65 5.45 9.03
C ASP A 118 -13.79 6.18 7.68
N ASP A 119 -13.80 7.52 7.68
CA ASP A 119 -13.73 8.34 6.46
C ASP A 119 -12.40 8.12 5.72
N CYS A 120 -11.28 8.10 6.45
CA CYS A 120 -9.98 7.79 5.85
C CYS A 120 -9.99 6.42 5.15
N ILE A 121 -10.53 5.41 5.82
CA ILE A 121 -10.60 4.05 5.27
C ILE A 121 -11.50 4.01 4.04
N SER A 122 -12.66 4.67 4.09
CA SER A 122 -13.61 4.67 2.99
C SER A 122 -13.09 5.40 1.75
N VAL A 123 -12.45 6.58 1.91
CA VAL A 123 -11.78 7.26 0.79
C VAL A 123 -10.74 6.35 0.15
N TRP A 124 -9.89 5.71 0.96
CA TRP A 124 -8.88 4.79 0.45
C TRP A 124 -9.48 3.62 -0.33
N GLN A 125 -10.48 2.97 0.25
CA GLN A 125 -11.14 1.83 -0.37
C GLN A 125 -11.81 2.23 -1.68
N THR A 126 -12.52 3.36 -1.75
CA THR A 126 -13.17 3.79 -2.99
C THR A 126 -12.16 4.18 -4.08
N ILE A 127 -11.05 4.83 -3.72
CA ILE A 127 -9.97 5.14 -4.67
C ILE A 127 -9.35 3.88 -5.27
N PHE A 128 -9.19 2.83 -4.47
CA PHE A 128 -8.68 1.53 -4.92
C PHE A 128 -9.79 0.54 -5.30
N ALA A 129 -11.04 0.99 -5.43
CA ALA A 129 -12.20 0.16 -5.75
C ALA A 129 -12.39 -1.09 -4.86
N GLY A 130 -11.95 -1.02 -3.60
CA GLY A 130 -11.98 -2.12 -2.63
C GLY A 130 -10.93 -3.21 -2.86
N ASP A 131 -10.05 -3.04 -3.85
CA ASP A 131 -8.94 -3.94 -4.14
C ASP A 131 -7.70 -3.62 -3.28
N GLU A 132 -6.59 -4.30 -3.56
CA GLU A 132 -5.28 -4.04 -2.94
C GLU A 132 -4.70 -2.68 -3.37
N PRO A 133 -3.93 -2.00 -2.50
CA PRO A 133 -3.51 -2.42 -1.16
C PRO A 133 -4.57 -2.19 -0.06
N THR A 134 -4.58 -3.10 0.91
CA THR A 134 -5.54 -3.12 2.02
C THR A 134 -5.27 -2.03 3.07
N VAL A 135 -6.32 -1.55 3.72
CA VAL A 135 -6.24 -0.53 4.78
C VAL A 135 -7.13 -0.90 5.95
N SER A 136 -6.70 -0.59 7.18
CA SER A 136 -7.52 -0.67 8.38
C SER A 136 -7.15 0.40 9.40
N ASN A 137 -7.83 0.42 10.55
CA ASN A 137 -7.49 1.26 11.71
C ASN A 137 -6.70 0.48 12.79
N ASP A 138 -6.30 -0.76 12.49
CA ASP A 138 -5.56 -1.63 13.42
C ASP A 138 -4.19 -1.96 12.83
N ILE A 139 -3.14 -1.82 13.63
CA ILE A 139 -1.77 -2.19 13.27
C ILE A 139 -1.52 -3.70 13.33
N SER A 140 -2.59 -4.50 13.30
CA SER A 140 -2.49 -5.94 13.06
C SER A 140 -1.66 -6.20 11.79
N ASN A 141 -0.77 -7.20 11.81
CA ASN A 141 0.13 -7.51 10.69
C ASN A 141 -0.59 -8.05 9.43
N GLU A 142 -1.90 -7.82 9.30
CA GLU A 142 -2.75 -8.36 8.23
C GLU A 142 -3.10 -7.33 7.16
N THR A 143 -2.90 -6.02 7.39
CA THR A 143 -3.15 -4.98 6.37
C THR A 143 -1.89 -4.31 5.85
N ASP A 144 -1.93 -3.83 4.61
CA ASP A 144 -0.81 -3.15 3.97
C ASP A 144 -0.59 -1.74 4.54
N TYR A 145 -1.69 -1.05 4.85
CA TYR A 145 -1.68 0.29 5.44
C TYR A 145 -2.58 0.37 6.68
N VAL A 146 -2.22 1.29 7.56
CA VAL A 146 -3.00 1.69 8.74
C VAL A 146 -3.40 3.15 8.59
N ALA A 147 -4.70 3.42 8.56
CA ALA A 147 -5.25 4.75 8.49
C ALA A 147 -5.38 5.39 9.89
N VAL A 148 -4.98 6.64 9.99
CA VAL A 148 -5.14 7.48 11.17
C VAL A 148 -5.64 8.86 10.73
N TYR A 149 -6.73 9.31 11.33
CA TYR A 149 -7.18 10.69 11.21
C TYR A 149 -6.29 11.62 12.06
N ASN A 150 -5.72 12.66 11.46
CA ASN A 150 -4.75 13.55 12.10
C ASN A 150 -5.38 14.79 12.75
N SER A 151 -6.71 14.91 12.81
CA SER A 151 -7.44 16.20 12.94
C SER A 151 -7.32 17.09 11.68
N ASP A 152 -8.16 18.13 11.58
CA ASP A 152 -8.16 19.10 10.48
C ASP A 152 -8.27 18.49 9.08
N ASN A 153 -9.23 17.58 8.86
CA ASN A 153 -9.55 17.09 7.51
C ASN A 153 -8.43 16.31 6.80
N SER A 154 -7.49 15.77 7.57
CA SER A 154 -6.33 15.01 7.08
C SER A 154 -6.25 13.56 7.58
N CYS A 155 -5.84 12.66 6.68
CA CYS A 155 -5.56 11.25 6.96
C CYS A 155 -4.09 10.92 6.70
N THR A 156 -3.48 10.15 7.60
CA THR A 156 -2.20 9.47 7.36
C THR A 156 -2.43 7.97 7.18
N TYR A 157 -1.91 7.42 6.10
CA TYR A 157 -1.86 5.99 5.79
C TYR A 157 -0.43 5.50 6.00
N THR A 158 -0.16 4.87 7.14
CA THR A 158 1.16 4.35 7.49
C THR A 158 1.35 2.96 6.92
N TYR A 159 2.50 2.71 6.29
CA TYR A 159 2.78 1.42 5.68
C TYR A 159 3.19 0.38 6.73
N SER A 160 2.46 -0.74 6.81
CA SER A 160 2.61 -1.71 7.90
C SER A 160 3.98 -2.41 7.92
N ALA A 161 4.59 -2.64 6.74
CA ALA A 161 5.90 -3.31 6.67
C ALA A 161 7.07 -2.37 7.02
N ASN A 162 6.87 -1.05 6.99
CA ASN A 162 7.83 -0.07 7.48
C ASN A 162 7.10 1.22 7.90
N THR A 163 6.94 1.40 9.22
CA THR A 163 6.17 2.50 9.81
C THR A 163 6.79 3.89 9.64
N ASN A 164 8.02 3.99 9.11
CA ASN A 164 8.62 5.27 8.74
C ASN A 164 8.08 5.77 7.39
N LEU A 165 7.42 4.92 6.61
CA LEU A 165 6.87 5.27 5.31
C LEU A 165 5.36 5.51 5.42
N SER A 166 4.87 6.59 4.83
CA SER A 166 3.45 6.94 4.90
C SER A 166 2.97 7.73 3.69
N ILE A 167 1.65 7.76 3.50
CA ILE A 167 0.97 8.63 2.55
C ILE A 167 0.01 9.51 3.36
N THR A 168 0.08 10.82 3.19
CA THR A 168 -0.83 11.76 3.86
C THR A 168 -1.73 12.42 2.83
N TYR A 169 -3.02 12.48 3.13
CA TYR A 169 -4.03 13.16 2.36
C TYR A 169 -4.64 14.31 3.17
N ASP A 170 -4.83 15.46 2.55
CA ASP A 170 -5.56 16.60 3.10
C ASP A 170 -6.77 16.90 2.20
N SER A 171 -7.98 16.75 2.74
CA SER A 171 -9.21 17.01 1.97
C SER A 171 -9.55 18.49 1.85
N LEU A 172 -8.85 19.41 2.54
CA LEU A 172 -9.07 20.85 2.37
C LEU A 172 -8.58 21.33 1.01
N ASP A 173 -7.45 20.81 0.54
CA ASP A 173 -6.79 21.26 -0.68
C ASP A 173 -6.46 20.15 -1.69
N GLY A 174 -6.79 18.89 -1.36
CA GLY A 174 -6.54 17.73 -2.22
C GLY A 174 -5.09 17.28 -2.24
N SER A 175 -4.24 17.82 -1.36
CA SER A 175 -2.83 17.49 -1.36
C SER A 175 -2.60 16.05 -0.90
N VAL A 176 -1.77 15.35 -1.67
CA VAL A 176 -1.25 14.04 -1.31
C VAL A 176 0.26 14.13 -1.21
N THR A 177 0.76 13.89 -0.01
CA THR A 177 2.19 13.87 0.35
C THR A 177 2.61 12.44 0.61
N ILE A 178 3.78 12.06 0.12
CA ILE A 178 4.31 10.70 0.28
C ILE A 178 5.60 10.84 1.09
N ASP A 179 5.58 10.36 2.32
CA ASP A 179 6.79 10.20 3.12
C ASP A 179 7.44 8.86 2.76
N ALA A 180 8.58 8.97 2.09
CA ALA A 180 9.32 7.83 1.59
C ALA A 180 10.77 7.84 2.07
N ASP A 181 11.05 8.57 3.15
CA ASP A 181 12.34 8.54 3.84
C ASP A 181 12.33 7.38 4.85
N PRO A 182 13.15 6.33 4.65
CA PRO A 182 13.12 5.16 5.53
C PRO A 182 13.78 5.38 6.90
N THR A 183 14.36 6.56 7.20
CA THR A 183 15.15 6.81 8.41
C THR A 183 14.36 7.25 9.64
#